data_AF-T1D9B7-F1
#
_entry.id   AF-T1D9B7-F1
#
_cell.length_a   1.000
_cell.length_b   1.000
_cell.length_c   1.000
_cell.angle_alpha   90.00
_cell.angle_beta   90.00
_cell.angle_gamma   90.00
#
_symmetry.space_group_name_H-M   'P 1'
#
loop_
_entity.id
_entity.type
_entity.pdbx_description
1 polymer ?
#
loop_
_entity_poly.entity_id
_entity_poly.type
_entity_poly.pdbx_seq_one_letter_code
_entity_poly.pdbx_strand_id
1 'polypeptide(L)'
;TSQNPDVYFQARETVNPFYARTPGLVEAAMAQLAERTGRPYHLVDYAGHQQPERVVVMMGSGAETARETVAYLTGRGERVGV
;
A
#
# COMPACT_ATOMS: atom_id res chain seq x y z
N THR A 1 34.96 1.54 2.67
CA THR A 1 35.80 0.41 3.11
C THR A 1 35.46 -0.80 2.24
N SER A 2 36.43 -1.67 1.96
CA SER A 2 36.15 -2.98 1.32
C SER A 2 35.90 -4.02 2.43
N GLN A 3 35.02 -4.99 2.20
CA GLN A 3 34.72 -6.06 3.16
C GLN A 3 34.90 -7.43 2.49
N ASN A 4 35.56 -8.36 3.18
CA ASN A 4 35.75 -9.73 2.73
C ASN A 4 34.48 -10.59 2.92
N PRO A 5 34.38 -11.75 2.26
CA PRO A 5 33.17 -12.59 2.30
C PRO A 5 32.81 -13.15 3.68
N ASP A 6 33.77 -13.22 4.60
CA ASP A 6 33.60 -13.70 5.98
C ASP A 6 32.65 -12.84 6.83
N VAL A 7 32.53 -11.55 6.51
CA VAL A 7 31.71 -10.58 7.28
C VAL A 7 30.68 -9.80 6.45
N TYR A 8 30.81 -9.79 5.12
CA TYR A 8 29.95 -8.94 4.27
C TYR A 8 28.47 -9.29 4.42
N PHE A 9 28.12 -10.58 4.45
CA PHE A 9 26.71 -10.98 4.52
C PHE A 9 26.06 -10.52 5.84
N GLN A 10 26.72 -10.78 6.97
CA GLN A 10 26.28 -10.37 8.29
C GLN A 10 26.14 -8.85 8.37
N ALA A 11 27.12 -8.11 7.81
CA ALA A 11 27.07 -6.66 7.73
C ALA A 11 25.85 -6.17 6.93
N ARG A 12 25.49 -6.84 5.82
CA ARG A 12 24.29 -6.50 5.03
C ARG A 12 22.99 -6.81 5.76
N GLU A 13 22.90 -7.90 6.52
CA GLU A 13 21.68 -8.22 7.28
C GLU A 13 21.43 -7.27 8.46
N THR A 14 22.45 -6.50 8.90
CA THR A 14 22.28 -5.52 9.99
C THR A 14 21.24 -4.43 9.69
N VAL A 15 20.90 -4.18 8.42
CA VAL A 15 19.91 -3.16 8.06
C VAL A 15 18.47 -3.66 8.11
N ASN A 16 18.23 -4.97 8.25
CA ASN A 16 16.88 -5.55 8.25
C ASN A 16 15.92 -4.90 9.26
N PRO A 17 16.33 -4.57 10.50
CA PRO A 17 15.44 -3.90 11.44
C PRO A 17 14.93 -2.54 10.96
N PHE A 18 15.67 -1.84 10.09
CA PHE A 18 15.19 -0.57 9.52
C PHE A 18 14.06 -0.81 8.52
N TYR A 19 14.25 -1.75 7.59
CA TYR A 19 13.21 -2.13 6.62
C TYR A 19 11.97 -2.71 7.30
N ALA A 20 12.14 -3.52 8.34
CA ALA A 20 11.03 -4.10 9.10
C ALA A 20 10.15 -3.02 9.79
N ARG A 21 10.74 -1.89 10.19
CA ARG A 21 10.00 -0.77 10.81
C ARG A 21 9.38 0.19 9.80
N THR A 22 9.87 0.22 8.55
CA THR A 22 9.41 1.16 7.52
C THR A 22 7.89 1.18 7.32
N PRO A 23 7.17 0.05 7.20
CA PRO A 23 5.73 0.07 6.99
C PRO A 23 4.96 0.83 8.07
N GLY A 24 5.28 0.57 9.35
CA GLY A 24 4.64 1.25 10.47
C GLY A 24 4.98 2.73 10.55
N LEU A 25 6.21 3.12 10.19
CA LEU A 25 6.62 4.52 10.13
C LEU A 25 5.89 5.29 9.01
N VAL A 26 5.68 4.65 7.85
CA VAL A 26 4.94 5.24 6.74
C VAL A 26 3.46 5.40 7.10
N GLU A 27 2.84 4.39 7.70
CA GLU A 27 1.45 4.50 8.21
C GLU A 27 1.30 5.65 9.22
N ALA A 28 2.23 5.78 10.16
CA ALA A 28 2.21 6.88 11.12
C ALA A 28 2.31 8.25 10.44
N ALA A 29 3.15 8.37 9.42
CA ALA A 29 3.27 9.61 8.63
C ALA A 29 2.00 9.91 7.82
N MET A 30 1.37 8.89 7.21
CA MET A 30 0.09 9.02 6.52
C MET A 30 -1.03 9.46 7.47
N ALA A 31 -1.08 8.90 8.69
CA ALA A 31 -2.03 9.32 9.71
C ALA A 31 -1.84 10.79 10.12
N GLN A 32 -0.60 11.25 10.31
CA GLN A 32 -0.31 12.66 10.60
C GLN A 32 -0.71 13.59 9.44
N LEU A 33 -0.58 13.13 8.19
CA LEU A 33 -1.05 13.87 7.03
C LEU A 33 -2.59 13.96 7.03
N ALA A 34 -3.26 12.86 7.36
CA ALA A 34 -4.72 12.81 7.44
C ALA A 34 -5.28 13.77 8.49
N GLU A 35 -4.64 13.87 9.66
CA GLU A 35 -5.02 14.83 10.71
C GLU A 35 -5.03 16.29 10.21
N ARG A 36 -4.07 16.64 9.35
CA ARG A 36 -3.91 18.01 8.84
C ARG A 36 -4.76 18.33 7.61
N THR A 37 -5.12 17.32 6.83
CA THR A 37 -5.72 17.50 5.49
C THR A 37 -7.11 16.91 5.37
N GLY A 38 -7.54 16.07 6.31
CA GLY A 38 -8.76 15.28 6.23
C GLY A 38 -8.70 14.14 5.20
N ARG A 39 -7.54 13.85 4.61
CA ARG A 39 -7.35 12.81 3.59
C ARG A 39 -6.65 11.58 4.18
N PRO A 40 -7.38 10.50 4.51
CA PRO A 40 -6.77 9.26 4.96
C PRO A 40 -6.02 8.58 3.81
N TYR A 41 -4.92 7.92 4.16
CA TYR A 41 -4.09 7.10 3.29
C TYR A 41 -3.62 5.88 4.08
N HIS A 42 -3.49 4.75 3.40
CA HIS A 42 -2.92 3.52 3.95
C HIS A 42 -1.85 2.96 3.01
N LEU A 43 -1.07 2.00 3.50
CA LEU A 43 -0.08 1.28 2.67
C LEU A 43 -0.73 0.60 1.45
N VAL A 44 -1.97 0.15 1.64
CA VAL A 44 -2.86 -0.37 0.59
C VAL A 44 -4.26 0.11 0.91
N ASP A 45 -4.88 0.82 -0.03
CA ASP A 45 -6.26 1.26 0.04
C ASP A 45 -7.15 0.33 -0.80
N TYR A 46 -8.39 0.14 -0.37
CA TYR A 46 -9.40 -0.65 -1.07
C TYR A 46 -10.63 0.19 -1.40
N ALA A 47 -11.19 0.01 -2.59
CA ALA A 47 -12.47 0.58 -2.98
C ALA A 47 -13.33 -0.44 -3.73
N GLY A 48 -14.60 -0.56 -3.35
CA GLY A 48 -15.57 -1.40 -4.05
C GLY A 48 -16.56 -2.08 -3.13
N HIS A 49 -17.16 -3.17 -3.62
CA HIS A 49 -18.13 -3.95 -2.89
C HIS A 49 -17.52 -4.54 -1.62
N GLN A 50 -18.26 -4.62 -0.50
CA GLN A 50 -17.74 -5.16 0.77
C GLN A 50 -17.41 -6.66 0.70
N GLN A 51 -18.05 -7.37 -0.22
CA GLN A 51 -17.84 -8.80 -0.51
C GLN A 51 -17.60 -8.97 -2.02
N PRO A 52 -16.42 -8.58 -2.54
CA PRO A 52 -16.15 -8.66 -3.96
C PRO A 52 -15.94 -10.13 -4.38
N GLU A 53 -16.40 -10.50 -5.58
CA GLU A 53 -16.05 -11.77 -6.23
C GLU A 53 -14.79 -11.64 -7.08
N ARG A 54 -14.48 -10.41 -7.52
CA ARG A 54 -13.34 -10.08 -8.38
C ARG A 54 -12.68 -8.81 -7.85
N VAL A 55 -11.36 -8.85 -7.66
CA VAL A 55 -10.54 -7.71 -7.24
C VAL A 55 -9.36 -7.58 -8.18
N VAL A 56 -9.03 -6.36 -8.58
CA VAL A 56 -7.79 -6.04 -9.31
C VAL A 56 -6.85 -5.26 -8.39
N VAL A 57 -5.57 -5.60 -8.37
CA VAL A 57 -4.56 -4.83 -7.61
C VAL A 57 -3.86 -3.88 -8.58
N MET A 58 -3.83 -2.59 -8.26
CA MET A 58 -3.29 -1.57 -9.16
C MET A 58 -2.47 -0.53 -8.40
N MET A 59 -1.51 0.09 -9.10
CA MET A 59 -0.66 1.15 -8.56
C MET A 59 -0.54 2.29 -9.57
N GLY A 60 -0.47 3.53 -9.06
CA GLY A 60 -0.39 4.73 -9.89
C GLY A 60 -1.74 5.16 -10.44
N SER A 61 -1.74 6.02 -11.46
CA SER A 61 -2.95 6.69 -11.96
C SER A 61 -4.04 5.76 -12.51
N GLY A 62 -3.68 4.54 -12.91
CA GLY A 62 -4.68 3.54 -13.33
C GLY A 62 -5.67 3.19 -12.21
N ALA A 63 -5.23 3.24 -10.94
CA ALA A 63 -6.08 2.91 -9.79
C ALA A 63 -7.29 3.85 -9.69
N GLU A 64 -7.14 5.10 -10.11
CA GLU A 64 -8.22 6.09 -10.06
C GLU A 64 -9.29 5.81 -11.11
N THR A 65 -8.88 5.51 -12.35
CA THR A 65 -9.81 5.07 -13.40
C THR A 65 -10.51 3.77 -13.01
N ALA A 66 -9.76 2.82 -12.42
CA ALA A 66 -10.32 1.55 -11.96
C ALA A 66 -11.32 1.76 -10.81
N ARG A 67 -11.05 2.67 -9.88
CA ARG A 67 -11.95 3.02 -8.77
C ARG A 67 -13.26 3.62 -9.27
N GLU A 68 -13.21 4.53 -10.23
CA GLU A 68 -14.43 5.09 -10.86
C GLU A 68 -15.24 4.00 -11.57
N THR A 69 -14.55 3.11 -12.30
CA THR A 69 -15.19 1.97 -12.97
C THR A 69 -15.83 1.01 -11.97
N VAL A 70 -15.13 0.68 -10.88
CA VAL A 70 -15.65 -0.16 -9.80
C VAL A 70 -16.88 0.47 -9.15
N ALA A 71 -16.88 1.78 -8.91
CA ALA A 71 -18.04 2.49 -8.37
C ALA A 71 -19.25 2.38 -9.31
N TYR A 72 -19.05 2.57 -10.62
CA TYR A 72 -20.09 2.41 -11.63
C TYR A 72 -20.68 0.98 -11.66
N LEU A 73 -19.83 -0.05 -11.66
CA LEU A 73 -20.26 -1.45 -11.71
C LEU A 73 -20.95 -1.87 -10.39
N THR A 74 -20.43 -1.43 -9.25
CA THR A 74 -21.04 -1.69 -7.93
C THR A 74 -22.44 -1.09 -7.84
N GLY A 75 -22.64 0.12 -8.40
CA GLY A 75 -23.97 0.74 -8.50
C GLY A 75 -24.98 -0.04 -9.34
N ARG A 76 -24.53 -1.04 -10.12
CA ARG A 76 -25.35 -1.94 -10.94
C ARG A 76 -25.47 -3.34 -10.36
N GLY A 77 -25.00 -3.55 -9.13
CA GLY A 77 -25.08 -4.82 -8.41
C GLY A 77 -23.90 -5.76 -8.68
N GLU A 78 -22.87 -5.33 -9.39
CA GLU A 78 -21.66 -6.15 -9.54
C GLU A 78 -20.81 -6.13 -8.26
N ARG A 79 -20.31 -7.31 -7.89
CA ARG A 79 -19.47 -7.50 -6.71
C ARG A 79 -17.99 -7.40 -7.09
N VAL A 80 -17.52 -6.18 -7.36
CA VAL A 80 -16.14 -5.92 -7.79
C VAL A 80 -15.41 -4.95 -6.86
N GLY A 81 -14.08 -5.00 -6.87
CA GLY A 81 -13.21 -4.11 -6.11
C GLY A 81 -11.88 -3.82 -6.81
N VAL A 82 -11.20 -2.79 -6.33
CA VAL A 82 -9.82 -2.43 -6.67
C VAL A 82 -9.06 -2.04 -5.41
#